data_AF-E9JWB2-F1
#
_entry.id   AF-E9JWB2-F1
#
_cell.length_a   1.000
_cell.length_b   1.000
_cell.length_c   1.000
_cell.angle_alpha   90.00
_cell.angle_beta   90.00
_cell.angle_gamma   90.00
#
_symmetry.space_group_name_H-M   'P 1'
#
loop_
_entity.id
_entity.type
_entity.pdbx_description
1 polymer ?
#
loop_
_entity_poly.entity_id
_entity_poly.type
_entity_poly.pdbx_seq_one_letter_code
_entity_poly.pdbx_strand_id
1 'polypeptide(L)' 'MKTATAPLPPLRSVKVLDQLRERIRYLHYSLRTEQAYVHWVRAFIRFHGVRHPATLGSSEVEAFLSWLANER' A
#
# COMPACT_ATOMS: atom_id res chain seq x y z
N MET A 1 26.70 -9.40 8.41
CA MET A 1 26.11 -8.44 9.37
C MET A 1 24.68 -8.14 8.95
N LYS A 2 23.67 -8.67 9.66
CA LYS A 2 22.30 -8.15 9.55
C LYS A 2 22.29 -6.84 10.34
N THR A 3 22.22 -5.70 9.65
CA THR A 3 21.98 -4.43 10.31
C THR A 3 20.62 -4.53 11.02
N ALA A 4 20.63 -4.41 12.35
CA ALA A 4 19.41 -4.30 13.13
C ALA A 4 18.71 -3.01 12.71
N THR A 5 17.69 -3.12 11.85
CA THR A 5 16.82 -1.98 11.52
C THR A 5 16.09 -1.60 12.80
N ALA A 6 16.30 -0.37 13.28
CA ALA A 6 15.52 0.15 14.40
C ALA A 6 14.02 -0.01 14.10
N PRO A 7 13.20 -0.39 15.10
CA PRO A 7 11.78 -0.62 14.88
C PRO A 7 11.13 0.67 14.37
N LEU A 8 10.33 0.53 13.31
CA LEU A 8 9.60 1.65 12.74
C LEU A 8 8.59 2.16 13.77
N PRO A 9 8.37 3.49 13.86
CA PRO A 9 7.40 4.02 14.81
C PRO A 9 6.00 3.45 14.56
N PRO A 10 5.20 3.29 15.63
CA PRO A 10 3.84 2.78 15.51
C PRO A 10 3.00 3.73 14.66
N LEU A 11 2.11 3.14 13.88
CA LEU A 11 1.12 3.87 13.09
C LEU A 11 0.08 4.49 14.03
N ARG A 12 -0.31 5.74 13.77
CA ARG A 12 -1.28 6.48 14.58
C ARG A 12 -2.70 6.35 14.03
N SER A 13 -2.85 6.36 12.70
CA SER A 13 -4.17 6.24 12.08
C SER A 13 -4.68 4.80 12.07
N VAL A 14 -6.00 4.67 12.18
CA VAL A 14 -6.74 3.41 11.96
C VAL A 14 -7.06 3.16 10.48
N LYS A 15 -7.03 4.22 9.64
CA LYS A 15 -7.39 4.12 8.23
C LYS A 15 -6.18 3.70 7.41
N VAL A 16 -6.29 2.62 6.65
CA VAL A 16 -5.21 2.04 5.83
C VAL A 16 -4.50 3.07 4.94
N LEU A 17 -5.24 3.92 4.23
CA LEU A 17 -4.63 4.91 3.34
C LEU A 17 -3.87 6.00 4.11
N ASP A 18 -4.26 6.30 5.35
CA ASP A 18 -3.56 7.26 6.18
C ASP A 18 -2.32 6.62 6.83
N GLN A 19 -2.40 5.35 7.23
CA GLN A 19 -1.24 4.55 7.64
C GLN A 19 -0.16 4.49 6.54
N LEU A 20 -0.60 4.31 5.28
CA LEU A 20 0.30 4.35 4.13
C LEU A 20 0.99 5.73 4.01
N ARG A 21 0.23 6.83 4.11
CA ARG A 21 0.80 8.19 4.08
C ARG A 21 1.78 8.43 5.23
N GLU A 22 1.44 8.02 6.45
CA GLU A 22 2.33 8.12 7.60
C GLU A 22 3.67 7.43 7.32
N ARG A 23 3.64 6.20 6.78
CA ARG A 23 4.85 5.46 6.47
C ARG A 23 5.65 6.08 5.33
N ILE A 24 4.99 6.52 4.26
CA ILE A 24 5.63 7.18 3.11
C ILE A 24 6.33 8.48 3.55
N ARG A 25 5.67 9.29 4.38
CA ARG A 25 6.23 10.54 4.91
C ARG A 25 7.37 10.30 5.90
N TYR A 26 7.26 9.29 6.77
CA TYR A 26 8.34 8.88 7.67
C TYR A 26 9.60 8.46 6.89
N LEU A 27 9.41 7.80 5.75
CA LEU A 27 10.51 7.37 4.87
C LEU A 27 11.00 8.49 3.92
N HIS A 28 10.51 9.73 4.09
CA HIS A 28 10.90 10.90 3.30
C HIS A 28 10.75 10.75 1.79
N TYR A 29 9.79 9.95 1.33
CA TYR A 29 9.44 9.93 -0.07
C TYR A 29 8.78 11.23 -0.52
N SER A 30 8.89 11.53 -1.81
CA SER A 30 8.26 12.71 -2.40
C SER A 30 6.72 12.65 -2.29
N LEU A 31 6.08 13.82 -2.28
CA LEU A 31 4.62 13.92 -2.34
C LEU A 31 4.04 13.24 -3.60
N ARG A 32 4.80 13.25 -4.72
CA ARG A 32 4.40 12.55 -5.95
C ARG A 32 4.34 11.03 -5.74
N THR A 33 5.30 10.48 -5.01
CA THR A 33 5.31 9.05 -4.63
C THR A 33 4.12 8.72 -3.74
N GLU A 34 3.83 9.56 -2.73
CA GLU A 34 2.65 9.40 -1.88
C GLU A 34 1.36 9.31 -2.70
N GLN A 35 1.16 10.27 -3.62
CA GLN A 35 -0.02 10.32 -4.48
C GLN A 35 -0.15 9.06 -5.36
N ALA A 36 0.95 8.63 -5.99
CA ALA A 36 0.96 7.43 -6.82
C ALA A 36 0.62 6.18 -6.01
N TYR A 37 1.21 6.03 -4.82
CA TYR A 37 0.99 4.85 -3.99
C TYR A 37 -0.43 4.81 -3.44
N VAL A 38 -0.95 5.95 -2.96
CA VAL A 38 -2.35 6.07 -2.54
C VAL A 38 -3.31 5.73 -3.68
N HIS A 39 -3.03 6.18 -4.91
CA HIS A 39 -3.83 5.88 -6.08
C HIS A 39 -3.92 4.36 -6.31
N TRP A 40 -2.76 3.69 -6.39
CA TRP A 40 -2.71 2.26 -6.67
C TRP A 40 -3.28 1.40 -5.55
N VAL A 41 -2.98 1.71 -4.29
CA VAL A 41 -3.54 0.97 -3.13
C VAL A 41 -5.06 1.14 -3.06
N ARG A 42 -5.58 2.35 -3.34
CA ARG A 42 -7.03 2.56 -3.42
C ARG A 42 -7.68 1.77 -4.55
N ALA A 43 -7.05 1.71 -5.73
CA ALA A 43 -7.54 0.92 -6.86
C ALA A 43 -7.55 -0.58 -6.54
N PHE A 44 -6.46 -1.09 -5.96
CA PHE A 44 -6.34 -2.48 -5.51
C PHE A 44 -7.43 -2.89 -4.51
N ILE A 45 -7.67 -2.08 -3.47
CA ILE A 45 -8.72 -2.34 -2.47
C ILE A 45 -10.11 -2.37 -3.13
N ARG A 46 -10.38 -1.48 -4.07
CA ARG A 46 -11.67 -1.42 -4.79
C ARG A 46 -11.88 -2.60 -5.72
N PHE A 47 -10.85 -2.99 -6.47
CA PHE A 47 -10.89 -4.16 -7.34
C PHE A 47 -11.25 -5.43 -6.55
N HIS A 48 -10.75 -5.55 -5.32
CA HIS A 48 -11.02 -6.67 -4.42
C HIS A 48 -12.26 -6.51 -3.54
N GLY A 49 -13.19 -5.61 -3.87
CA GLY A 49 -14.47 -5.47 -3.17
C GLY A 49 -14.37 -4.85 -1.77
N VAL A 50 -13.43 -3.92 -1.55
CA VAL A 50 -13.23 -3.20 -0.27
C VAL A 50 -12.83 -4.13 0.88
N ARG A 51 -12.12 -5.21 0.57
CA ARG A 51 -11.48 -6.07 1.56
C ARG A 51 -10.25 -5.39 2.17
N HIS A 52 -10.00 -5.67 3.46
CA HIS A 52 -8.83 -5.13 4.15
C HIS A 52 -7.54 -5.73 3.53
N PRO A 53 -6.54 -4.93 3.10
CA PRO A 53 -5.42 -5.45 2.33
C PRO A 53 -4.52 -6.43 3.10
N ALA A 54 -4.54 -6.42 4.44
CA ALA A 54 -3.84 -7.45 5.22
C ALA A 54 -4.42 -8.87 5.04
N THR A 55 -5.63 -9.00 4.48
CA THR A 55 -6.23 -10.31 4.15
C THR A 55 -6.06 -10.67 2.67
N LEU A 56 -5.30 -9.88 1.90
CA LEU A 56 -5.07 -10.08 0.47
C LEU A 56 -3.60 -10.45 0.27
N GLY A 57 -3.36 -11.52 -0.48
CA GLY A 57 -2.03 -12.10 -0.66
C GLY A 57 -1.52 -11.96 -2.09
N SER A 58 -0.54 -12.79 -2.43
CA SER A 58 0.09 -12.80 -3.75
C SER A 58 -0.90 -13.10 -4.88
N SER A 59 -1.87 -13.99 -4.66
CA SER A 59 -2.93 -14.31 -5.62
C SER A 59 -3.74 -13.07 -6.02
N GLU A 60 -4.12 -12.25 -5.05
CA GLU A 60 -4.87 -11.03 -5.27
C GLU A 60 -4.05 -9.96 -5.97
N VAL A 61 -2.75 -9.90 -5.67
CA VAL A 61 -1.82 -9.01 -6.36
C VAL A 61 -1.70 -9.42 -7.83
N GLU A 62 -1.48 -10.71 -8.11
CA GLU A 62 -1.40 -11.22 -9.47
C GLU A 62 -2.68 -10.95 -10.26
N ALA A 63 -3.84 -11.26 -9.69
CA ALA A 63 -5.14 -10.99 -10.33
C ALA A 63 -5.33 -9.49 -10.65
N PHE A 64 -4.93 -8.60 -9.75
CA PHE A 64 -4.99 -7.15 -9.98
C PHE A 64 -4.05 -6.71 -11.10
N LEU A 65 -2.81 -7.23 -11.12
CA LEU A 65 -1.84 -6.91 -12.17
C LEU A 65 -2.28 -7.44 -13.54
N SER A 66 -2.85 -8.66 -13.60
CA SER A 66 -3.42 -9.21 -14.84
C SER A 66 -4.58 -8.36 -15.35
N TRP A 67 -5.47 -7.91 -14.47
CA TRP A 67 -6.55 -6.99 -14.83
C TRP A 67 -6.01 -5.65 -15.36
N LEU A 68 -4.99 -5.08 -14.71
CA LEU A 68 -4.36 -3.84 -15.16
C LEU A 68 -3.73 -3.96 -16.56
N ALA A 69 -3.24 -5.14 -16.94
CA ALA A 69 -2.59 -5.36 -18.22
C ALA A 69 -3.60 -5.58 -19.37
N ASN A 70 -4.79 -6.13 -19.07
CA ASN A 70 -5.71 -6.63 -20.09
C ASN A 70 -6.99 -5.78 -20.23
N GLU A 71 -7.46 -5.15 -19.17
CA GLU A 71 -8.81 -4.56 -19.10
C GLU A 71 -8.82 -3.05 -18.86
N ARG A 72 -7.68 -2.46 -18.47
CA ARG A 72 -7.56 -1.04 -18.09
C ARG A 72 -6.71 -0.23 -19.06
#